data_AF-B2W868-F1
#
_entry.id   AF-B2W868-F1
#
_cell.length_a   1.000
_cell.length_b   1.000
_cell.length_c   1.000
_cell.angle_alpha   90.00
_cell.angle_beta   90.00
_cell.angle_gamma   90.00
#
_symmetry.space_group_name_H-M   'P 1'
#
loop_
_entity.id
_entity.type
_entity.pdbx_description
1 polymer ?
#
loop_
_entity_poly.entity_id
_entity_poly.type
_entity_poly.pdbx_seq_one_letter_code
_entity_poly.pdbx_strand_id
1 'polypeptide(L)'
;MFKPLSTAYLKDLSNYLHNSQGLLLVKKGDFFPLFWRARGSSFKKNTIQKSFTATGIWPPDPTPILKRFNRNSPEVSSSDESSTSLLIGSDWRKIKALVDQTTADRTSKEVKKLHRSLYHISTQNELLRHEMKGLKEALSTKEKSELKEQARLYKLQVAQEKRVERQRLKEVREKERAKQVAERARQKADRDSTKAIQQAQNNKRKASKASIQNNKRQKCVVAAIDVEELSEIASAPPPLTTRRGRNIKLPSRYK
;
A
#
# COMPACT_ATOMS: atom_id res chain seq x y z
N MET A 1 -29.71 -9.39 8.23
CA MET A 1 -28.38 -8.74 8.31
C MET A 1 -28.15 -7.70 7.23
N PHE A 2 -28.47 -8.00 5.97
CA PHE A 2 -28.20 -7.09 4.84
C PHE A 2 -29.07 -5.83 4.80
N LYS A 3 -30.34 -5.89 5.23
CA LYS A 3 -31.19 -4.69 5.31
C LYS A 3 -30.64 -3.64 6.31
N PRO A 4 -30.24 -4.01 7.54
CA PRO A 4 -29.52 -3.09 8.43
C PRO A 4 -28.23 -2.51 7.84
N LEU A 5 -27.47 -3.31 7.08
CA LEU A 5 -26.27 -2.85 6.40
C LEU A 5 -26.59 -1.80 5.32
N SER A 6 -27.58 -2.08 4.46
CA SER A 6 -27.96 -1.15 3.39
C SER A 6 -28.50 0.16 3.96
N THR A 7 -29.30 0.11 5.04
CA THR A 7 -29.80 1.32 5.71
C THR A 7 -28.67 2.12 6.37
N ALA A 8 -27.70 1.44 7.00
CA ALA A 8 -26.55 2.11 7.60
C ALA A 8 -25.66 2.77 6.55
N TYR A 9 -25.41 2.06 5.44
CA TYR A 9 -24.63 2.58 4.32
C TYR A 9 -25.32 3.77 3.65
N LEU A 10 -26.62 3.68 3.40
CA LEU A 10 -27.39 4.80 2.86
C LEU A 10 -27.31 6.03 3.77
N LYS A 11 -27.46 5.84 5.09
CA LYS A 11 -27.31 6.92 6.07
C LYS A 11 -25.90 7.55 6.03
N ASP A 12 -24.86 6.73 6.00
CA ASP A 12 -23.48 7.21 5.93
C ASP A 12 -23.20 7.96 4.61
N LEU A 13 -23.76 7.47 3.49
CA LEU A 13 -23.65 8.12 2.19
C LEU A 13 -24.40 9.46 2.16
N SER A 14 -25.64 9.51 2.68
CA SER A 14 -26.41 10.75 2.80
C SER A 14 -25.69 11.78 3.66
N ASN A 15 -25.12 11.36 4.79
CA ASN A 15 -24.31 12.24 5.64
C ASN A 15 -23.08 12.75 4.91
N TYR A 16 -22.37 11.91 4.15
CA TYR A 16 -21.22 12.32 3.36
C TYR A 16 -21.59 13.38 2.30
N LEU A 17 -22.69 13.16 1.58
CA LEU A 17 -23.20 14.11 0.58
C LEU A 17 -23.64 15.42 1.22
N HIS A 18 -24.34 15.34 2.35
CA HIS A 18 -24.83 16.52 3.07
C HIS A 18 -23.66 17.34 3.66
N ASN A 19 -22.70 16.68 4.31
CA ASN A 19 -21.52 17.33 4.87
C ASN A 19 -20.67 18.02 3.79
N SER A 20 -20.57 17.40 2.61
CA SER A 20 -19.81 17.97 1.50
C SER A 20 -20.62 18.97 0.67
N GLN A 21 -21.93 19.10 0.87
CA GLN A 21 -22.84 19.91 0.04
C GLN A 21 -22.67 19.64 -1.47
N GLY A 22 -22.25 18.43 -1.86
CA GLY A 22 -21.94 18.08 -3.24
C GLY A 22 -20.60 18.63 -3.79
N LEU A 23 -19.80 19.32 -2.97
CA LEU A 23 -18.46 19.81 -3.34
C LEU A 23 -17.44 18.67 -3.53
N LEU A 24 -17.70 17.52 -2.93
CA LEU A 24 -16.94 16.29 -3.11
C LEU A 24 -17.73 15.32 -3.98
N LEU A 25 -17.12 14.93 -5.10
CA LEU A 25 -17.63 13.87 -5.93
C LEU A 25 -17.41 12.53 -5.23
N VAL A 26 -18.45 11.69 -5.16
CA VAL A 26 -18.33 10.32 -4.67
C VAL A 26 -17.51 9.51 -5.67
N LYS A 27 -16.29 9.13 -5.28
CA LYS A 27 -15.41 8.28 -6.09
C LYS A 27 -15.51 6.83 -5.63
N LYS A 28 -15.07 5.91 -6.49
CA LYS A 28 -14.97 4.48 -6.13
C LYS A 28 -14.11 4.24 -4.88
N GLY A 29 -13.12 5.11 -4.62
CA GLY A 29 -12.30 5.06 -3.41
C GLY A 29 -13.06 5.34 -2.11
N ASP A 30 -14.17 6.06 -2.18
CA ASP A 30 -14.98 6.43 -1.00
C ASP A 30 -15.91 5.29 -0.55
N PHE A 31 -16.13 4.30 -1.43
CA PHE A 31 -16.95 3.13 -1.13
C PHE A 31 -16.45 2.40 0.13
N PHE A 32 -15.15 2.07 0.20
CA PHE A 32 -14.64 1.21 1.26
C PHE A 32 -14.72 1.87 2.66
N PRO A 33 -14.32 3.14 2.85
CA PRO A 33 -14.51 3.82 4.13
C PRO A 33 -15.98 3.88 4.59
N LEU A 34 -16.91 4.21 3.68
CA LEU A 34 -18.34 4.27 3.98
C LEU A 34 -18.92 2.88 4.28
N PHE A 35 -18.57 1.89 3.46
CA PHE A 35 -18.97 0.50 3.65
C PHE A 35 -18.44 -0.06 4.96
N TRP A 36 -17.17 0.20 5.31
CA TRP A 36 -16.57 -0.34 6.51
C TRP A 36 -17.24 0.20 7.78
N ARG A 37 -17.59 1.50 7.78
CA ARG A 37 -18.35 2.13 8.86
C ARG A 37 -19.74 1.51 9.00
N ALA A 38 -20.47 1.38 7.89
CA ALA A 38 -21.78 0.76 7.85
C ALA A 38 -21.75 -0.72 8.28
N ARG A 39 -20.72 -1.47 7.86
CA ARG A 39 -20.48 -2.86 8.24
C ARG A 39 -20.24 -2.99 9.74
N GLY A 40 -19.36 -2.16 10.31
CA GLY A 40 -19.11 -2.14 11.75
C GLY A 40 -20.36 -1.81 12.57
N SER A 41 -21.24 -0.95 12.05
CA SER A 41 -22.50 -0.61 12.71
C SER A 41 -23.55 -1.74 12.64
N SER A 42 -23.63 -2.44 11.50
CA SER A 42 -24.67 -3.44 11.24
C SER A 42 -24.33 -4.85 11.71
N PHE A 43 -23.08 -5.29 11.56
CA PHE A 43 -22.62 -6.64 11.94
C PHE A 43 -22.21 -6.72 13.42
N LYS A 44 -23.13 -6.36 14.32
CA LYS A 44 -22.97 -6.53 15.78
C LYS A 44 -23.43 -7.92 16.21
N LYS A 45 -22.84 -8.48 17.25
CA LYS A 45 -23.22 -9.80 17.82
C LYS A 45 -24.72 -9.92 18.04
N ASN A 46 -25.35 -8.89 18.60
CA ASN A 46 -26.80 -8.86 18.88
C ASN A 46 -27.62 -8.90 17.58
N THR A 47 -27.23 -8.14 16.56
CA THR A 47 -27.91 -8.10 15.25
C THR A 47 -27.76 -9.43 14.52
N ILE A 48 -26.57 -10.03 14.61
CA ILE A 48 -26.28 -11.36 14.07
C ILE A 48 -27.19 -12.40 14.73
N GLN A 49 -27.21 -12.44 16.06
CA GLN A 49 -28.06 -13.37 16.82
C GLN A 49 -29.55 -13.18 16.49
N LYS A 50 -30.05 -11.94 16.49
CA LYS A 50 -31.44 -11.62 16.10
C LYS A 50 -31.77 -12.08 14.68
N SER A 51 -30.80 -12.04 13.78
CA SER A 51 -31.04 -12.49 12.40
C SER A 51 -31.15 -14.01 12.29
N PHE A 52 -30.39 -14.76 13.08
CA PHE A 52 -30.49 -16.23 13.12
C PHE A 52 -31.77 -16.70 13.81
N THR A 53 -32.17 -16.03 14.90
CA THR A 53 -33.45 -16.33 15.56
C THR A 53 -34.64 -16.00 14.65
N ALA A 54 -34.57 -14.90 13.90
CA ALA A 54 -35.63 -14.52 12.96
C ALA A 54 -35.77 -15.49 11.78
N THR A 55 -34.72 -16.23 11.42
CA THR A 55 -34.76 -17.30 10.41
C THR A 55 -35.03 -18.67 11.01
N GLY A 56 -35.10 -18.82 12.34
CA GLY A 56 -35.36 -20.13 12.95
C GLY A 56 -34.27 -21.20 12.72
N ILE A 57 -33.12 -20.80 12.18
CA ILE A 57 -31.99 -21.70 11.90
C ILE A 57 -31.24 -21.96 13.21
N TRP A 58 -31.03 -20.91 13.99
CA TRP A 58 -30.37 -21.00 15.29
C TRP A 58 -30.93 -19.98 16.29
N PRO A 59 -31.48 -20.44 17.43
CA PRO A 59 -31.80 -21.84 17.76
C PRO A 59 -32.78 -22.46 16.75
N PRO A 60 -32.80 -23.80 16.57
CA PRO A 60 -33.74 -24.47 15.68
C PRO A 60 -35.17 -24.24 16.15
N ASP A 61 -35.91 -23.37 15.46
CA ASP A 61 -37.30 -23.04 15.78
C ASP A 61 -38.03 -22.59 14.50
N PRO A 62 -38.97 -23.36 13.94
CA PRO A 62 -39.67 -23.00 12.72
C PRO A 62 -40.77 -21.95 12.95
N THR A 63 -41.18 -21.70 14.19
CA THR A 63 -42.33 -20.81 14.50
C THR A 63 -42.19 -19.39 13.93
N PRO A 64 -41.01 -18.72 13.90
CA PRO A 64 -40.87 -17.38 13.34
C PRO A 64 -41.05 -17.36 11.82
N ILE A 65 -40.78 -18.46 11.13
CA ILE A 65 -41.01 -18.61 9.69
C ILE A 65 -42.49 -18.90 9.46
N LEU A 66 -43.07 -19.85 10.19
CA LEU A 66 -44.48 -20.23 10.07
C LEU A 66 -45.43 -19.04 10.34
N LYS A 67 -45.10 -18.19 11.32
CA LYS A 67 -45.84 -16.94 11.59
C LYS A 67 -45.86 -15.95 10.42
N ARG A 68 -44.88 -16.00 9.51
CA ARG A 68 -44.87 -15.11 8.31
C ARG A 68 -45.87 -15.57 7.26
N PHE A 69 -46.16 -16.87 7.21
CA PHE A 69 -47.12 -17.46 6.27
C PHE A 69 -48.56 -17.39 6.80
N ASN A 70 -48.72 -17.37 8.12
CA ASN A 70 -50.01 -17.12 8.77
C ASN A 70 -50.28 -15.62 8.84
N ARG A 71 -50.91 -15.08 7.79
CA ARG A 71 -51.21 -13.65 7.63
C ARG A 71 -52.40 -13.19 8.49
N ASN A 72 -52.33 -13.40 9.80
CA ASN A 72 -53.22 -12.71 10.75
C ASN A 72 -52.38 -11.60 11.38
N SER A 73 -52.60 -10.37 10.91
CA SER A 73 -51.85 -9.16 11.28
C SER A 73 -52.30 -8.64 12.65
N PRO A 74 -51.41 -8.57 13.66
CA PRO A 74 -51.35 -7.42 14.54
C PRO A 74 -50.40 -6.41 13.91
N GLU A 75 -50.86 -5.16 13.79
CA GLU A 75 -50.05 -4.01 13.43
C GLU A 75 -48.69 -4.06 14.13
N VAL A 76 -47.62 -4.01 13.34
CA VAL A 76 -46.29 -3.76 13.88
C VAL A 76 -46.32 -2.33 14.39
N SER A 77 -46.59 -2.20 15.69
CA SER A 77 -46.30 -1.01 16.46
C SER A 77 -44.84 -0.65 16.18
N SER A 78 -44.66 0.39 15.37
CA SER A 78 -43.38 1.06 15.20
C SER A 78 -43.01 1.65 16.56
N SER A 79 -42.33 0.84 17.37
CA SER A 79 -41.64 1.32 18.55
C SER A 79 -40.44 2.13 18.06
N ASP A 80 -40.74 3.38 17.69
CA ASP A 80 -39.81 4.49 17.78
C ASP A 80 -39.50 4.67 19.26
N GLU A 81 -38.53 3.93 19.77
CA GLU A 81 -37.87 4.30 21.02
C GLU A 81 -36.41 4.61 20.72
N SER A 82 -36.26 5.88 20.34
CA SER A 82 -35.31 6.80 20.92
C SER A 82 -33.88 6.26 21.02
N SER A 83 -33.11 6.58 19.99
CA SER A 83 -31.66 6.59 20.12
C SER A 83 -31.29 7.52 21.27
N THR A 84 -30.97 6.95 22.43
CA THR A 84 -30.27 7.60 23.53
C THR A 84 -28.83 7.89 23.08
N SER A 85 -28.67 8.81 22.13
CA SER A 85 -27.39 9.37 21.76
C SER A 85 -27.16 10.60 22.64
N LEU A 86 -26.29 10.41 23.64
CA LEU A 86 -25.52 11.42 24.36
C LEU A 86 -25.89 12.86 23.97
N LEU A 87 -26.93 13.36 24.62
CA LEU A 87 -27.43 14.71 24.41
C LEU A 87 -26.36 15.67 24.94
N ILE A 88 -25.55 16.20 24.03
CA ILE A 88 -24.91 17.49 24.26
C ILE A 88 -26.07 18.44 24.58
N GLY A 89 -26.15 18.83 25.85
CA GLY A 89 -27.21 19.64 26.43
C GLY A 89 -27.23 21.02 25.79
N SER A 90 -27.85 21.10 24.61
CA SER A 90 -28.00 22.29 23.81
C SER A 90 -28.73 23.35 24.63
N ASP A 91 -28.10 24.51 24.73
CA ASP A 91 -28.37 25.57 25.69
C ASP A 91 -29.81 26.10 25.67
N TRP A 92 -30.58 25.81 24.62
CA TRP A 92 -32.00 26.16 24.55
C TRP A 92 -32.84 25.50 25.65
N ARG A 93 -32.50 24.29 26.14
CA ARG A 93 -33.24 23.66 27.25
C ARG A 93 -33.04 24.44 28.55
N LYS A 94 -31.83 24.97 28.77
CA LYS A 94 -31.50 25.84 29.92
C LYS A 94 -32.19 27.20 29.78
N ILE A 95 -32.15 27.80 28.58
CA ILE A 95 -32.83 29.07 28.29
C ILE A 95 -34.34 28.91 28.44
N LYS A 96 -34.92 27.80 27.97
CA LYS A 96 -36.33 27.49 28.17
C LYS A 96 -36.67 27.34 29.65
N ALA A 97 -35.86 26.61 30.42
CA ALA A 97 -36.08 26.49 31.87
C ALA A 97 -36.03 27.85 32.58
N LEU A 98 -35.10 28.73 32.18
CA LEU A 98 -35.02 30.10 32.68
C LEU A 98 -36.23 30.96 32.29
N VAL A 99 -36.71 30.86 31.04
CA VAL A 99 -37.93 31.54 30.58
C VAL A 99 -39.14 31.05 31.37
N ASP A 100 -39.26 29.74 31.58
CA ASP A 100 -40.32 29.12 32.36
C ASP A 100 -40.27 29.51 33.84
N GLN A 101 -39.08 29.77 34.41
CA GLN A 101 -38.91 30.20 35.80
C GLN A 101 -39.20 31.70 36.00
N THR A 102 -38.86 32.53 35.01
CA THR A 102 -39.02 34.00 35.10
C THR A 102 -40.42 34.48 34.74
N THR A 103 -41.22 33.65 34.05
CA THR A 103 -42.56 34.02 33.60
C THR A 103 -43.63 33.32 34.44
N ALA A 104 -44.51 34.11 35.07
CA ALA A 104 -45.64 33.57 35.83
C ALA A 104 -46.64 32.85 34.91
N ASP A 105 -46.93 33.43 33.74
CA ASP A 105 -47.90 32.91 32.77
C ASP A 105 -47.23 32.19 31.58
N ARG A 106 -46.94 30.90 31.78
CA ARG A 106 -46.41 30.00 30.73
C ARG A 106 -47.25 29.94 29.45
N THR A 107 -48.56 30.16 29.56
CA THR A 107 -49.50 30.05 28.43
C THR A 107 -49.77 31.36 27.71
N SER A 108 -49.18 32.48 28.18
CA SER A 108 -49.28 33.78 27.53
C SER A 108 -48.84 33.70 26.06
N LYS A 109 -49.43 34.55 25.22
CA LYS A 109 -49.16 34.56 23.78
C LYS A 109 -47.72 34.97 23.51
N GLU A 110 -47.18 35.84 24.35
CA GLU A 110 -45.82 36.39 24.34
C GLU A 110 -44.79 35.30 24.65
N VAL A 111 -45.00 34.52 25.72
CA VAL A 111 -44.11 33.39 26.07
C VAL A 111 -44.15 32.30 25.00
N LYS A 112 -45.31 32.02 24.41
CA LYS A 112 -45.40 31.09 23.27
C LYS A 112 -44.64 31.59 22.04
N LYS A 113 -44.69 32.90 21.73
CA LYS A 113 -43.89 33.50 20.66
C LYS A 113 -42.39 33.39 20.96
N LEU A 114 -41.99 33.66 22.20
CA LEU A 114 -40.60 33.52 22.66
C LEU A 114 -40.10 32.08 22.55
N HIS A 115 -40.92 31.10 22.94
CA HIS A 115 -40.58 29.70 22.76
C HIS A 115 -40.39 29.33 21.28
N ARG A 116 -41.29 29.78 20.40
CA ARG A 116 -41.17 29.55 18.95
C ARG A 116 -39.89 30.15 18.38
N SER A 117 -39.55 31.40 18.75
CA SER A 117 -38.31 32.03 18.29
C SER A 117 -37.08 31.33 18.86
N LEU A 118 -37.10 30.92 20.13
CA LEU A 118 -36.03 30.14 20.74
C LEU A 118 -35.82 28.79 20.03
N TYR A 119 -36.89 28.04 19.76
CA TYR A 119 -36.81 26.78 19.00
C TYR A 119 -36.27 27.02 17.60
N HIS A 120 -36.75 28.06 16.92
CA HIS A 120 -36.31 28.40 15.57
C HIS A 120 -34.81 28.71 15.53
N ILE A 121 -34.36 29.64 16.37
CA ILE A 121 -32.94 30.04 16.47
C ILE A 121 -32.07 28.86 16.88
N SER A 122 -32.51 28.05 17.84
CA SER A 122 -31.76 26.85 18.26
C SER A 122 -31.60 25.86 17.11
N THR A 123 -32.69 25.59 16.38
CA THR A 123 -32.67 24.65 15.23
C THR A 123 -31.78 25.18 14.12
N GLN A 124 -31.86 26.48 13.81
CA GLN A 124 -30.99 27.13 12.83
C GLN A 124 -29.52 27.07 13.24
N ASN A 125 -29.20 27.36 14.50
CA ASN A 125 -27.82 27.28 14.99
C ASN A 125 -27.27 25.86 14.94
N GLU A 126 -28.09 24.86 15.26
CA GLU A 126 -27.68 23.46 15.17
C GLU A 126 -27.44 23.04 13.72
N LEU A 127 -28.33 23.42 12.80
CA LEU A 127 -28.16 23.22 11.36
C LEU A 127 -26.86 23.88 10.86
N LEU A 128 -26.64 25.16 11.19
CA LEU A 128 -25.43 25.89 10.81
C LEU A 128 -24.16 25.25 11.38
N ARG A 129 -24.19 24.78 12.64
CA ARG A 129 -23.06 24.07 13.25
C ARG A 129 -22.74 22.77 12.51
N HIS A 130 -23.77 22.01 12.14
CA HIS A 130 -23.61 20.79 11.35
C HIS A 130 -23.05 21.07 9.95
N GLU A 131 -23.56 22.09 9.26
CA GLU A 131 -23.06 22.54 7.96
C GLU A 131 -21.60 22.99 8.04
N MET A 132 -21.27 23.88 8.98
CA MET A 132 -19.89 24.36 9.17
C MET A 132 -18.93 23.21 9.49
N LYS A 133 -19.36 22.24 10.31
CA LYS A 133 -18.55 21.06 10.62
C LYS A 133 -18.34 20.21 9.37
N GLY A 134 -19.40 19.94 8.61
CA GLY A 134 -19.33 19.18 7.36
C GLY A 134 -18.41 19.82 6.33
N LEU A 135 -18.54 21.13 6.13
CA LEU A 135 -17.70 21.90 5.20
C LEU A 135 -16.23 21.89 5.61
N LYS A 136 -15.92 22.02 6.91
CA LYS A 136 -14.54 21.89 7.42
C LYS A 136 -13.95 20.50 7.15
N GLU A 137 -14.73 19.45 7.37
CA GLU A 137 -14.31 18.07 7.05
C GLU A 137 -14.06 17.92 5.55
N ALA A 138 -14.97 18.43 4.71
CA ALA A 138 -14.86 18.36 3.27
C ALA A 138 -13.61 19.09 2.74
N LEU A 139 -13.34 20.29 3.25
CA LEU A 139 -12.16 21.07 2.91
C LEU A 139 -10.88 20.31 3.28
N SER A 140 -10.80 19.76 4.50
CA SER A 140 -9.66 18.95 4.94
C SER A 140 -9.44 17.73 4.05
N THR A 141 -10.50 17.09 3.55
CA THR A 141 -10.34 15.95 2.63
C THR A 141 -9.80 16.37 1.26
N LYS A 142 -10.21 17.54 0.74
CA LYS A 142 -9.66 18.10 -0.51
C LYS A 142 -8.16 18.39 -0.36
N GLU A 143 -7.77 19.13 0.68
CA GLU A 143 -6.36 19.44 0.96
C GLU A 143 -5.51 18.17 1.07
N LYS A 144 -6.00 17.15 1.80
CA LYS A 144 -5.32 15.85 1.91
C LYS A 144 -5.17 15.15 0.56
N SER A 145 -6.13 15.32 -0.34
CA SER A 145 -6.04 14.73 -1.69
C SER A 145 -5.00 15.45 -2.54
N GLU A 146 -4.97 16.77 -2.52
CA GLU A 146 -4.00 17.60 -3.24
C GLU A 146 -2.57 17.36 -2.77
N LEU A 147 -2.35 17.32 -1.44
CA LEU A 147 -1.04 17.01 -0.85
C LEU A 147 -0.52 15.63 -1.28
N LYS A 148 -1.41 14.63 -1.41
CA LYS A 148 -1.02 13.29 -1.88
C LYS A 148 -0.60 13.31 -3.35
N GLU A 149 -1.30 14.09 -4.18
CA GLU A 149 -0.96 14.24 -5.60
C GLU A 149 0.39 14.96 -5.77
N GLN A 150 0.62 16.04 -5.03
CA GLN A 150 1.90 16.75 -5.00
C GLN A 150 3.04 15.84 -4.53
N ALA A 151 2.85 15.10 -3.44
CA ALA A 151 3.83 14.13 -2.95
C ALA A 151 4.13 13.01 -3.96
N ARG A 152 3.13 12.60 -4.75
CA ARG A 152 3.32 11.61 -5.83
C ARG A 152 4.14 12.20 -6.97
N LEU A 153 3.84 13.42 -7.42
CA LEU A 153 4.60 14.10 -8.47
C LEU A 153 6.05 14.33 -8.06
N TYR A 154 6.28 14.81 -6.84
CA TYR A 154 7.62 15.00 -6.29
C TYR A 154 8.43 13.68 -6.29
N LYS A 155 7.82 12.57 -5.83
CA LYS A 155 8.46 11.25 -5.88
C LYS A 155 8.82 10.81 -7.30
N LEU A 156 8.00 11.13 -8.29
CA LEU A 156 8.27 10.83 -9.69
C LEU A 156 9.46 11.63 -10.23
N GLN A 157 9.52 12.93 -9.93
CA GLN A 157 10.65 13.80 -10.30
C GLN A 157 11.98 13.27 -9.73
N VAL A 158 12.01 13.01 -8.41
CA VAL A 158 13.20 12.46 -7.75
C VAL A 158 13.61 11.11 -8.35
N ALA A 159 12.65 10.25 -8.69
CA ALA A 159 12.95 8.96 -9.33
C ALA A 159 13.53 9.13 -10.73
N GLN A 160 13.09 10.14 -11.49
CA GLN A 160 13.60 10.47 -12.82
C GLN A 160 15.02 11.04 -12.76
N GLU A 161 15.28 11.98 -11.87
CA GLU A 161 16.62 12.53 -11.62
C GLU A 161 17.60 11.42 -11.25
N LYS A 162 17.22 10.51 -10.34
CA LYS A 162 18.02 9.33 -9.98
C LYS A 162 18.27 8.38 -11.16
N ARG A 163 17.38 8.34 -12.17
CA ARG A 163 17.62 7.55 -13.39
C ARG A 163 18.62 8.24 -14.30
N VAL A 164 18.47 9.54 -14.52
CA VAL A 164 19.38 10.34 -15.35
C VAL A 164 20.79 10.32 -14.76
N GLU A 165 20.93 10.51 -13.45
CA GLU A 165 22.23 10.47 -12.77
C GLU A 165 22.91 9.10 -12.92
N ARG A 166 22.14 8.02 -12.81
CA ARG A 166 22.65 6.66 -13.05
C ARG A 166 23.09 6.44 -14.50
N GLN A 167 22.41 7.05 -15.48
CA GLN A 167 22.80 6.97 -16.89
C GLN A 167 24.09 7.76 -17.14
N ARG A 168 24.18 9.00 -16.65
CA ARG A 168 25.39 9.84 -16.72
C ARG A 168 26.60 9.12 -16.11
N LEU A 169 26.43 8.52 -14.93
CA LEU A 169 27.50 7.78 -14.25
C LEU A 169 27.87 6.47 -14.96
N LYS A 170 26.98 5.87 -15.76
CA LYS A 170 27.32 4.75 -16.66
C LYS A 170 28.12 5.25 -17.86
N GLU A 171 27.67 6.31 -18.52
CA GLU A 171 28.37 6.88 -19.68
C GLU A 171 29.78 7.35 -19.34
N VAL A 172 29.97 7.99 -18.17
CA VAL A 172 31.31 8.38 -17.69
C VAL A 172 32.20 7.16 -17.50
N ARG A 173 31.70 6.09 -16.87
CA ARG A 173 32.45 4.84 -16.68
C ARG A 173 32.79 4.15 -18.00
N GLU A 174 31.88 4.16 -18.98
CA GLU A 174 32.15 3.59 -20.30
C GLU A 174 33.20 4.41 -21.07
N LYS A 175 33.13 5.74 -21.02
CA LYS A 175 34.14 6.63 -21.59
C LYS A 175 35.51 6.43 -20.94
N GLU A 176 35.57 6.28 -19.63
CA GLU A 176 36.82 6.00 -18.92
C GLU A 176 37.41 4.65 -19.32
N ARG A 177 36.59 3.58 -19.36
CA ARG A 177 37.03 2.26 -19.83
C ARG A 177 37.50 2.30 -21.28
N ALA A 178 36.80 3.02 -22.16
CA ALA A 178 37.21 3.19 -23.55
C ALA A 178 38.56 3.91 -23.67
N LYS A 179 38.79 4.96 -22.87
CA LYS A 179 40.08 5.65 -22.80
C LYS A 179 41.20 4.73 -22.32
N GLN A 180 40.98 3.98 -21.24
CA GLN A 180 41.97 3.03 -20.72
C GLN A 180 42.30 1.93 -21.74
N VAL A 181 41.30 1.40 -22.46
CA VAL A 181 41.52 0.41 -23.53
C VAL A 181 42.30 1.02 -24.69
N ALA A 182 41.96 2.23 -25.12
CA ALA A 182 42.68 2.94 -26.18
C ALA A 182 44.15 3.23 -25.80
N GLU A 183 44.40 3.64 -24.55
CA GLU A 183 45.75 3.87 -24.05
C GLU A 183 46.58 2.58 -23.99
N ARG A 184 46.00 1.49 -23.47
CA ARG A 184 46.65 0.16 -23.48
C ARG A 184 46.95 -0.32 -24.91
N ALA A 185 46.05 -0.07 -25.86
CA ALA A 185 46.26 -0.43 -27.25
C ALA A 185 47.42 0.37 -27.88
N ARG A 186 47.53 1.67 -27.58
CA ARG A 186 48.67 2.51 -28.01
C ARG A 186 49.98 1.99 -27.45
N GLN A 187 50.06 1.77 -26.14
CA GLN A 187 51.26 1.23 -25.51
C GLN A 187 51.67 -0.15 -26.06
N LYS A 188 50.69 -0.99 -26.40
CA LYS A 188 50.95 -2.28 -27.05
C LYS A 188 51.53 -2.10 -28.45
N ALA A 189 50.94 -1.23 -29.27
CA ALA A 189 51.44 -0.92 -30.61
C ALA A 189 52.88 -0.37 -30.58
N ASP A 190 53.19 0.51 -29.61
CA ASP A 190 54.55 1.06 -29.44
C ASP A 190 55.56 -0.02 -29.00
N ARG A 191 55.15 -0.95 -28.13
CA ARG A 191 55.99 -2.11 -27.75
C ARG A 191 56.22 -3.07 -28.92
N ASP A 192 55.19 -3.32 -29.71
CA ASP A 192 55.29 -4.23 -30.85
C ASP A 192 56.13 -3.59 -31.98
N SER A 193 56.05 -2.27 -32.19
CA SER A 193 56.90 -1.55 -33.16
C SER A 193 58.37 -1.51 -32.74
N THR A 194 58.67 -1.25 -31.47
CA THR A 194 60.04 -1.28 -30.93
C THR A 194 60.66 -2.67 -31.01
N LYS A 195 59.90 -3.73 -30.66
CA LYS A 195 60.33 -5.12 -30.86
C LYS A 195 60.61 -5.45 -32.32
N ALA A 196 59.74 -5.02 -33.24
CA ALA A 196 59.94 -5.24 -34.68
C ALA A 196 61.23 -4.55 -35.19
N ILE A 197 61.50 -3.32 -34.74
CA ILE A 197 62.73 -2.58 -35.06
C ILE A 197 63.97 -3.32 -34.51
N GLN A 198 63.94 -3.75 -33.24
CA GLN A 198 65.06 -4.51 -32.64
C GLN A 198 65.30 -5.86 -33.34
N GLN A 199 64.23 -6.59 -33.69
CA GLN A 199 64.35 -7.85 -34.40
C GLN A 199 64.94 -7.66 -35.81
N ALA A 200 64.53 -6.61 -36.52
CA ALA A 200 65.10 -6.24 -37.82
C ALA A 200 66.60 -5.84 -37.72
N GLN A 201 67.02 -5.23 -36.61
CA GLN A 201 68.44 -4.89 -36.37
C GLN A 201 69.28 -6.11 -36.00
N ASN A 202 68.77 -7.01 -35.14
CA ASN A 202 69.47 -8.23 -34.74
C ASN A 202 69.66 -9.21 -35.90
N ASN A 203 68.74 -9.24 -36.87
CA ASN A 203 68.90 -10.01 -38.11
C ASN A 203 70.00 -9.45 -39.05
N LYS A 204 70.48 -8.22 -38.83
CA LYS A 204 71.57 -7.62 -39.63
C LYS A 204 72.97 -7.86 -39.03
N ARG A 205 73.10 -8.49 -37.86
CA ARG A 205 74.39 -8.87 -37.26
C ARG A 205 74.37 -10.30 -36.71
N LYS A 206 74.27 -11.27 -37.61
CA LYS A 206 75.05 -12.53 -37.61
C LYS A 206 75.02 -13.12 -39.02
N ALA A 207 76.02 -12.78 -39.83
CA ALA A 207 76.42 -13.61 -40.95
C ALA A 207 77.08 -14.89 -40.41
N SER A 208 77.02 -15.98 -41.19
CA SER A 208 77.97 -17.10 -41.19
C SER A 208 78.44 -17.67 -39.83
N LYS A 209 77.92 -18.86 -39.49
CA LYS A 209 78.73 -20.04 -39.12
C LYS A 209 77.82 -21.27 -39.05
N ALA A 210 78.10 -22.24 -39.92
CA ALA A 210 77.51 -23.57 -39.87
C ALA A 210 77.83 -24.20 -38.51
N SER A 211 76.80 -24.60 -37.77
CA SER A 211 76.97 -25.42 -36.57
C SER A 211 77.12 -26.86 -37.03
N ILE A 212 78.32 -27.39 -36.78
CA ILE A 212 78.73 -28.76 -37.02
C ILE A 212 77.81 -29.70 -36.24
N GLN A 213 77.27 -30.70 -36.94
CA GLN A 213 76.52 -31.82 -36.38
C GLN A 213 77.31 -32.47 -35.24
N ASN A 214 76.64 -32.80 -34.12
CA ASN A 214 77.12 -33.88 -33.26
C ASN A 214 75.97 -34.60 -32.53
N ASN A 215 75.82 -35.85 -32.96
CA ASN A 215 75.62 -37.09 -32.21
C ASN A 215 74.41 -37.28 -31.29
N LYS A 216 73.55 -38.17 -31.80
CA LYS A 216 72.85 -39.29 -31.10
C LYS A 216 72.95 -39.26 -29.57
N ARG A 217 71.82 -39.00 -28.92
CA ARG A 217 71.47 -39.63 -27.65
C ARG A 217 70.13 -40.34 -27.77
N GLN A 218 70.15 -41.57 -27.29
CA GLN A 218 69.15 -42.59 -27.49
C GLN A 218 67.79 -42.25 -26.88
N LYS A 219 66.78 -42.72 -27.59
CA LYS A 219 65.37 -42.83 -27.24
C LYS A 219 65.24 -43.84 -26.09
N CYS A 220 64.81 -43.41 -24.90
CA CYS A 220 64.15 -44.31 -23.96
C CYS A 220 62.64 -44.21 -24.22
N VAL A 221 62.10 -45.32 -24.71
CA VAL A 221 60.68 -45.60 -24.81
C VAL A 221 60.24 -46.12 -23.45
N VAL A 222 59.33 -45.41 -22.79
CA VAL A 222 58.43 -46.04 -21.82
C VAL A 222 57.02 -45.69 -22.29
N ALA A 223 56.34 -46.71 -22.77
CA ALA A 223 54.94 -46.67 -23.13
C ALA A 223 54.07 -46.78 -21.86
N ALA A 224 52.96 -46.05 -21.83
CA ALA A 224 51.69 -46.57 -21.33
C ALA A 224 50.58 -45.72 -21.95
N ILE A 225 49.70 -46.39 -22.69
CA ILE A 225 48.41 -45.88 -23.18
C ILE A 225 47.37 -46.20 -22.10
N ASP A 226 46.49 -45.21 -21.90
CA ASP A 226 45.10 -45.16 -21.42
C ASP A 226 44.43 -46.40 -20.77
N VAL A 227 43.53 -46.09 -19.81
CA VAL A 227 42.10 -46.51 -19.74
C VAL A 227 41.65 -46.70 -18.26
N GLU A 228 40.73 -45.81 -17.85
CA GLU A 228 39.46 -46.10 -17.13
C GLU A 228 39.44 -46.56 -15.65
N GLU A 229 39.00 -45.61 -14.81
CA GLU A 229 37.87 -45.70 -13.86
C GLU A 229 37.96 -46.39 -12.47
N LEU A 230 37.35 -45.63 -11.53
CA LEU A 230 36.65 -45.97 -10.29
C LEU A 230 37.38 -46.03 -8.93
N SER A 231 36.89 -45.11 -8.08
CA SER A 231 36.62 -45.24 -6.62
C SER A 231 37.85 -45.23 -5.69
N GLU A 232 37.90 -44.56 -4.53
CA GLU A 232 36.87 -43.99 -3.67
C GLU A 232 37.60 -43.07 -2.67
N ILE A 233 37.35 -41.75 -2.67
CA ILE A 233 37.68 -40.91 -1.52
C ILE A 233 36.40 -40.16 -1.16
N ALA A 234 35.87 -40.50 0.02
CA ALA A 234 34.65 -39.96 0.59
C ALA A 234 34.65 -38.42 0.55
N SER A 235 33.72 -37.88 -0.24
CA SER A 235 33.49 -36.46 -0.43
C SER A 235 32.71 -35.91 0.77
N ALA A 236 33.29 -34.91 1.45
CA ALA A 236 32.51 -34.01 2.31
C ALA A 236 31.49 -33.24 1.44
N PRO A 237 30.24 -33.06 1.89
CA PRO A 237 29.18 -32.50 1.05
C PRO A 237 29.52 -31.09 0.57
N PRO A 238 29.30 -30.77 -0.71
CA PRO A 238 29.57 -29.44 -1.24
C PRO A 238 28.68 -28.39 -0.57
N PRO A 239 29.18 -27.17 -0.35
CA PRO A 239 28.38 -26.10 0.23
C PRO A 239 27.17 -25.81 -0.65
N LEU A 240 25.99 -25.72 -0.03
CA LEU A 240 24.75 -25.36 -0.71
C LEU A 240 24.91 -23.95 -1.30
N THR A 241 24.99 -23.87 -2.63
CA THR A 241 25.06 -22.62 -3.38
C THR A 241 23.73 -22.36 -4.10
N THR A 242 23.33 -21.09 -4.19
CA THR A 242 22.18 -20.70 -5.02
C THR A 242 22.50 -20.88 -6.51
N ARG A 243 21.48 -20.91 -7.37
CA ARG A 243 21.62 -20.92 -8.86
C ARG A 243 22.49 -19.79 -9.44
N ARG A 244 22.84 -18.78 -8.63
CA ARG A 244 23.73 -17.66 -8.98
C ARG A 244 25.09 -17.70 -8.27
N GLY A 245 25.49 -18.84 -7.71
CA GLY A 245 26.81 -19.07 -7.13
C GLY A 245 27.07 -18.40 -5.78
N ARG A 246 26.02 -17.97 -5.05
CA ARG A 246 26.19 -17.43 -3.69
C ARG A 246 26.11 -18.53 -2.63
N ASN A 247 27.06 -18.53 -1.71
CA ASN A 247 27.08 -19.41 -0.54
C ASN A 247 25.90 -19.12 0.41
N ILE A 248 25.16 -20.16 0.77
CA ILE A 248 24.03 -20.06 1.71
C ILE A 248 24.55 -20.42 3.10
N LYS A 249 24.49 -19.47 4.04
CA LYS A 249 24.72 -19.74 5.46
C LYS A 249 23.37 -20.07 6.10
N LEU A 250 23.15 -21.33 6.47
CA LEU A 250 21.95 -21.76 7.20
C LEU A 250 21.95 -21.19 8.63
N PRO A 251 20.85 -20.56 9.08
CA PRO A 251 20.71 -20.08 10.46
C PRO A 251 20.76 -21.24 11.45
N SER A 252 21.33 -21.02 12.64
CA SER A 252 21.50 -22.05 13.68
C SER A 252 20.21 -22.68 14.20
N ARG A 253 19.05 -22.05 13.95
CA ARG A 253 17.73 -22.59 14.30
C ARG A 253 17.29 -23.77 13.43
N TYR A 254 17.99 -24.01 12.32
CA TYR A 254 17.70 -25.05 11.34
C TYR A 254 18.89 -26.01 11.13
N LYS A 255 19.85 -26.02 12.06
CA LYS A 255 20.90 -27.02 12.13
C LYS A 255 20.48 -28.18 13.01
#